data_AF-A0A7X3Z9V0-F1
#
_entry.id   AF-A0A7X3Z9V0-F1
#
_cell.length_a   1.000
_cell.length_b   1.000
_cell.length_c   1.000
_cell.angle_alpha   90.00
_cell.angle_beta   90.00
_cell.angle_gamma   90.00
#
_symmetry.space_group_name_H-M   'P 1'
#
loop_
_entity.id
_entity.type
_entity.pdbx_description
1 polymer ?
#
loop_
_entity_poly.entity_id
_entity_poly.type
_entity_poly.pdbx_seq_one_letter_code
_entity_poly.pdbx_strand_id
1 'polypeptide(L)'
;MTVSAIGLSATRSGRVILHPTDVEIRPGERVGLVGASGSGKSTFGHALVHTLQACGHGVAHVPQCPDEALDPLRSMGFHWREAERALVLAPDAARQQALLAALGIAGGDLRGRPWSWSRGMQQRFVIAMALLGTPDLLVMDEPTSALDPVVSAGTMDLLDTYLADRQTALLLITHDLGLVARRVSRLMVMDEGRIVEDASTERILSAPETQAARSLCAHRNWLQLPC
;
A
#
# COMPACT_ATOMS: atom_id res chain seq x y z
N MET A 1 2.88 -0.03 17.68
CA MET A 1 2.04 -1.04 18.36
C MET A 1 1.72 -2.13 17.33
N THR A 2 1.67 -3.41 17.70
CA THR A 2 1.23 -4.44 16.77
C THR A 2 -0.25 -4.22 16.44
N VAL A 3 -0.59 -4.20 15.15
CA VAL A 3 -1.98 -4.10 14.70
C VAL A 3 -2.53 -5.51 14.44
N SER A 4 -3.71 -5.79 14.95
CA SER A 4 -4.36 -7.10 14.79
C SER A 4 -5.83 -6.92 14.44
N ALA A 5 -6.30 -7.72 13.48
CA ALA A 5 -7.71 -7.80 13.13
C ALA A 5 -8.14 -9.27 13.14
N ILE A 6 -9.25 -9.56 13.82
CA ILE A 6 -9.78 -10.91 14.03
C ILE A 6 -11.13 -11.02 13.32
N GLY A 7 -11.35 -12.12 12.61
CA GLY A 7 -12.61 -12.43 11.96
C GLY A 7 -12.94 -11.50 10.79
N LEU A 8 -11.93 -10.97 10.10
CA LEU A 8 -12.14 -10.15 8.89
C LEU A 8 -12.94 -10.97 7.88
N SER A 9 -14.09 -10.44 7.50
CA SER A 9 -14.97 -11.07 6.52
C SER A 9 -15.70 -10.01 5.72
N ALA A 10 -16.06 -10.36 4.49
CA ALA A 10 -16.80 -9.46 3.62
C ALA A 10 -17.77 -10.25 2.75
N THR A 11 -18.98 -9.73 2.64
CA THR A 11 -20.02 -10.27 1.76
C THR A 11 -20.47 -9.19 0.78
N ARG A 12 -20.71 -9.58 -0.47
CA ARG A 12 -21.25 -8.70 -1.52
C ARG A 12 -22.35 -9.44 -2.26
N SER A 13 -23.53 -8.83 -2.33
CA SER A 13 -24.70 -9.40 -3.03
C SER A 13 -25.02 -10.84 -2.57
N GLY A 14 -24.90 -11.13 -1.28
CA GLY A 14 -25.16 -12.45 -0.70
C GLY A 14 -24.06 -13.50 -0.90
N ARG A 15 -22.95 -13.17 -1.58
CA ARG A 15 -21.78 -14.04 -1.74
C ARG A 15 -20.68 -13.61 -0.79
N VAL A 16 -20.00 -14.60 -0.19
CA VAL A 16 -18.78 -14.36 0.61
C VAL A 16 -17.64 -14.03 -0.35
N ILE A 17 -17.03 -12.86 -0.15
CA ILE A 17 -15.87 -12.39 -0.93
C ILE A 17 -14.58 -12.54 -0.13
N LEU A 18 -14.67 -12.39 1.20
CA LEU A 18 -13.59 -12.64 2.14
C LEU A 18 -14.12 -13.54 3.24
N HIS A 19 -13.51 -14.71 3.38
CA HIS A 19 -13.79 -15.62 4.47
C HIS A 19 -13.15 -15.12 5.76
N PRO A 20 -13.71 -15.47 6.95
CA PRO A 20 -13.14 -15.10 8.24
C PRO A 20 -11.64 -15.35 8.29
N THR A 21 -10.89 -14.28 8.46
CA THR A 21 -9.42 -14.29 8.42
C THR A 21 -8.91 -13.44 9.56
N ASP A 22 -7.93 -13.97 10.30
CA ASP A 22 -7.22 -13.25 11.33
C ASP A 22 -5.88 -12.80 10.76
N VAL A 23 -5.46 -11.58 11.12
CA VAL A 23 -4.15 -11.06 10.70
C VAL A 23 -3.54 -10.22 11.82
N GLU A 24 -2.23 -10.37 11.97
CA GLU A 24 -1.41 -9.60 12.88
C GLU A 24 -0.22 -9.04 12.09
N ILE A 25 0.04 -7.74 12.23
CA ILE A 25 1.16 -7.05 11.60
C ILE A 25 1.93 -6.29 12.67
N ARG A 26 3.24 -6.55 12.77
CA ARG A 26 4.14 -5.95 13.75
C ARG A 26 4.56 -4.54 13.33
N PRO A 27 4.95 -3.68 14.28
CA PRO A 27 5.52 -2.37 13.97
C PRO A 27 6.70 -2.48 13.00
N GLY A 28 6.70 -1.62 11.97
CA GLY A 28 7.75 -1.58 10.94
C GLY A 28 7.79 -2.79 10.00
N GLU A 29 6.90 -3.78 10.16
CA GLU A 29 6.89 -4.97 9.32
C GLU A 29 6.51 -4.63 7.87
N ARG A 30 7.17 -5.29 6.92
CA ARG A 30 6.85 -5.22 5.48
C ARG A 30 6.16 -6.50 5.08
N VAL A 31 4.85 -6.40 4.85
CA VAL A 31 3.98 -7.52 4.50
C VAL A 31 3.46 -7.35 3.08
N GLY A 32 3.45 -8.42 2.31
CA GLY A 32 2.91 -8.45 0.95
C GLY A 32 1.65 -9.30 0.90
N LEU A 33 0.68 -8.89 0.09
CA LEU A 33 -0.50 -9.70 -0.22
C LEU A 33 -0.60 -9.90 -1.73
N VAL A 34 -0.43 -11.14 -2.18
CA VAL A 34 -0.46 -11.53 -3.59
C VAL A 34 -1.57 -12.53 -3.86
N GLY A 35 -1.95 -12.68 -5.12
CA GLY A 35 -3.07 -13.55 -5.51
C GLY A 35 -3.57 -13.19 -6.90
N ALA A 36 -4.32 -14.10 -7.53
CA ALA A 36 -4.92 -13.87 -8.83
C ALA A 36 -5.85 -12.64 -8.83
N SER A 37 -6.11 -12.06 -10.01
CA SER A 37 -7.14 -11.01 -10.12
C SER A 37 -8.49 -11.57 -9.67
N GLY A 38 -9.21 -10.82 -8.83
CA GLY A 38 -10.46 -11.27 -8.23
C GLY A 38 -10.34 -12.20 -7.01
N SER A 39 -9.14 -12.51 -6.52
CA SER A 39 -8.97 -13.38 -5.34
C SER A 39 -9.41 -12.77 -4.01
N GLY A 40 -9.76 -11.47 -3.98
CA GLY A 40 -10.26 -10.79 -2.78
C GLY A 40 -9.29 -9.78 -2.15
N LYS A 41 -8.10 -9.55 -2.72
CA LYS A 41 -7.02 -8.73 -2.12
C LYS A 41 -7.46 -7.32 -1.72
N SER A 42 -8.05 -6.55 -2.65
CA SER A 42 -8.56 -5.20 -2.35
C SER A 42 -9.71 -5.23 -1.33
N THR A 43 -10.52 -6.30 -1.32
CA THR A 43 -11.58 -6.46 -0.32
C THR A 43 -11.00 -6.71 1.06
N PHE A 44 -9.94 -7.50 1.15
CA PHE A 44 -9.17 -7.67 2.39
C PHE A 44 -8.55 -6.36 2.86
N GLY A 45 -7.89 -5.62 1.96
CA GLY A 45 -7.31 -4.32 2.26
C GLY A 45 -8.33 -3.35 2.85
N HIS A 46 -9.48 -3.18 2.19
CA HIS A 46 -10.55 -2.32 2.70
C HIS A 46 -11.13 -2.82 4.04
N ALA A 47 -11.40 -4.11 4.18
CA ALA A 47 -11.91 -4.67 5.44
C ALA A 47 -10.92 -4.44 6.59
N LEU A 48 -9.63 -4.67 6.35
CA LEU A 48 -8.57 -4.45 7.34
C LEU A 48 -8.49 -2.98 7.75
N VAL A 49 -8.47 -2.04 6.80
CA VAL A 49 -8.44 -0.60 7.07
C VAL A 49 -9.63 -0.20 7.96
N HIS A 50 -10.85 -0.58 7.57
CA HIS A 50 -12.04 -0.24 8.33
C HIS A 50 -12.04 -0.83 9.75
N THR A 51 -11.69 -2.11 9.90
CA THR A 51 -11.64 -2.76 11.21
C THR A 51 -10.58 -2.12 12.12
N LEU A 52 -9.37 -1.89 11.61
CA LEU A 52 -8.30 -1.32 12.43
C LEU A 52 -8.57 0.14 12.83
N GLN A 53 -9.16 0.94 11.94
CA GLN A 53 -9.59 2.30 12.28
C GLN A 53 -10.69 2.30 13.35
N ALA A 54 -11.65 1.36 13.28
CA ALA A 54 -12.67 1.20 14.31
C ALA A 54 -12.08 0.79 15.67
N CYS A 55 -10.94 0.09 15.67
CA CYS A 55 -10.16 -0.22 16.88
C CYS A 55 -9.27 0.94 17.35
N GLY A 56 -9.25 2.09 16.66
CA GLY A 56 -8.48 3.27 17.03
C GLY A 56 -7.03 3.29 16.54
N HIS A 57 -6.62 2.37 15.67
CA HIS A 57 -5.28 2.39 15.08
C HIS A 57 -5.17 3.44 13.97
N GLY A 58 -4.00 4.07 13.86
CA GLY A 58 -3.70 4.98 12.76
C GLY A 58 -3.45 4.20 11.47
N VAL A 59 -4.45 4.08 10.60
CA VAL A 59 -4.29 3.37 9.32
C VAL A 59 -4.55 4.30 8.15
N ALA A 60 -3.60 4.33 7.22
CA ALA A 60 -3.71 5.07 5.97
C ALA A 60 -3.79 4.11 4.78
N HIS A 61 -4.63 4.45 3.80
CA HIS A 61 -4.81 3.68 2.58
C HIS A 61 -4.36 4.50 1.36
N VAL A 62 -3.56 3.89 0.50
CA VAL A 62 -3.14 4.44 -0.79
C VAL A 62 -3.81 3.60 -1.89
N PRO A 63 -4.72 4.19 -2.68
CA PRO A 63 -5.39 3.48 -3.76
C PRO A 63 -4.45 3.19 -4.94
N GLN A 64 -4.95 2.34 -5.84
CA GLN A 64 -4.25 1.91 -7.06
C GLN A 64 -3.95 3.06 -8.01
N CYS A 65 -4.91 3.95 -8.22
CA CYS A 65 -4.73 5.13 -9.06
C CYS A 65 -4.78 6.42 -8.22
N PRO A 66 -3.90 7.40 -8.49
CA PRO A 66 -3.98 8.72 -7.84
C PRO A 66 -5.32 9.41 -8.07
N ASP A 67 -5.96 9.14 -9.22
CA ASP A 67 -7.25 9.71 -9.62
C ASP A 67 -8.40 9.31 -8.67
N GLU A 68 -8.24 8.24 -7.89
CA GLU A 68 -9.19 7.83 -6.85
C GLU A 68 -9.07 8.69 -5.58
N ALA A 69 -7.89 9.30 -5.36
CA ALA A 69 -7.60 10.15 -4.21
C ALA A 69 -7.60 11.65 -4.54
N LEU A 70 -7.46 12.03 -5.81
CA LEU A 70 -7.29 13.41 -6.25
C LEU A 70 -8.47 13.88 -7.11
N ASP A 71 -9.28 14.79 -6.57
CA ASP A 71 -10.24 15.57 -7.37
C ASP A 71 -9.48 16.41 -8.41
N PRO A 72 -9.67 16.18 -9.72
CA PRO A 72 -8.96 16.90 -10.78
C PRO A 72 -9.29 18.41 -10.73
N LEU A 73 -10.48 18.80 -10.27
CA LEU A 73 -10.90 20.20 -10.24
C LEU A 73 -10.29 21.00 -9.08
N ARG A 74 -9.59 20.34 -8.16
CA ARG A 74 -8.99 20.95 -6.97
C ARG A 74 -7.47 21.06 -7.12
N SER A 75 -6.88 21.99 -6.38
CA SER A 75 -5.42 22.13 -6.35
C SER A 75 -4.78 21.07 -5.46
N MET A 76 -3.51 20.76 -5.68
CA MET A 76 -2.76 19.83 -4.81
C MET A 76 -2.74 20.33 -3.35
N GLY A 77 -2.60 21.64 -3.13
CA GLY A 77 -2.68 22.24 -1.79
C GLY A 77 -4.09 22.22 -1.18
N PHE A 78 -5.16 22.04 -1.96
CA PHE A 78 -6.48 21.74 -1.39
C PHE A 78 -6.48 20.33 -0.78
N HIS A 79 -6.01 19.34 -1.52
CA HIS A 79 -5.92 17.94 -1.08
C HIS A 79 -5.04 17.78 0.17
N TRP A 80 -3.88 18.45 0.20
CA TRP A 80 -3.03 18.45 1.39
C TRP A 80 -3.77 18.94 2.64
N ARG A 81 -4.48 20.06 2.52
CA ARG A 81 -5.23 20.65 3.65
C ARG A 81 -6.44 19.81 4.05
N GLU A 82 -7.08 19.09 3.13
CA GLU A 82 -8.12 18.11 3.46
C GLU A 82 -7.54 16.95 4.26
N ALA A 83 -6.36 16.44 3.89
CA ALA A 83 -5.68 15.40 4.64
C ALA A 83 -5.30 15.86 6.06
N GLU A 84 -4.79 17.09 6.21
CA GLU A 84 -4.54 17.68 7.54
C GLU A 84 -5.84 17.79 8.36
N ARG A 85 -6.94 18.24 7.76
CA ARG A 85 -8.25 18.32 8.44
C ARG A 85 -8.78 16.96 8.86
N ALA A 86 -8.70 15.95 7.99
CA ALA A 86 -9.16 14.60 8.28
C ALA A 86 -8.41 13.97 9.46
N LEU A 87 -7.14 14.34 9.65
CA LEU A 87 -6.28 13.91 10.75
C LEU A 87 -6.31 14.85 11.96
N VAL A 88 -7.12 15.92 11.92
CA VAL A 88 -7.20 16.96 12.97
C VAL A 88 -5.83 17.58 13.28
N LEU A 89 -5.00 17.74 12.25
CA LEU A 89 -3.67 18.32 12.34
C LEU A 89 -3.72 19.81 12.05
N ALA A 90 -2.99 20.59 12.83
CA ALA A 90 -2.71 21.98 12.47
C ALA A 90 -1.84 22.02 11.19
N PRO A 91 -2.03 23.05 10.33
CA PRO A 91 -1.17 23.27 9.18
C PRO A 91 0.29 23.39 9.60
N ASP A 92 1.16 22.61 8.97
CA ASP A 92 2.59 22.60 9.25
C ASP A 92 3.39 22.58 7.95
N ALA A 93 3.90 23.76 7.57
CA ALA A 93 4.68 23.94 6.34
C ALA A 93 6.02 23.19 6.38
N ALA A 94 6.63 23.03 7.55
CA ALA A 94 7.90 22.32 7.69
C ALA A 94 7.70 20.82 7.49
N ARG A 95 6.66 20.23 8.11
CA ARG A 95 6.27 18.83 7.88
C ARG A 95 5.91 18.59 6.42
N GLN A 96 5.13 19.50 5.81
CA GLN A 96 4.79 19.41 4.40
C GLN A 96 6.02 19.40 3.52
N GLN A 97 6.93 20.36 3.71
CA GLN A 97 8.15 20.43 2.91
C GLN A 97 9.04 19.20 3.11
N ALA A 98 9.16 18.70 4.34
CA ALA A 98 9.93 17.50 4.65
C ALA A 98 9.38 16.24 3.95
N LEU A 99 8.06 16.03 3.99
CA LEU A 99 7.41 14.89 3.30
C LEU A 99 7.52 14.99 1.78
N LEU A 100 7.27 16.19 1.21
CA LEU A 100 7.41 16.40 -0.23
C LEU A 100 8.86 16.20 -0.69
N ALA A 101 9.85 16.63 0.11
CA ALA A 101 11.26 16.39 -0.19
C ALA A 101 11.63 14.90 -0.08
N ALA A 102 11.20 14.22 0.98
CA ALA A 102 11.45 12.80 1.19
C ALA A 102 10.91 11.92 0.05
N LEU A 103 9.81 12.35 -0.58
CA LEU A 103 9.19 11.67 -1.72
C LEU A 103 9.53 12.33 -3.07
N GLY A 104 10.58 13.15 -3.13
CA GLY A 104 11.13 13.66 -4.40
C GLY A 104 10.17 14.56 -5.20
N ILE A 105 9.26 15.27 -4.53
CA ILE A 105 8.24 16.16 -5.13
C ILE A 105 8.29 17.59 -4.58
N ALA A 106 9.40 18.00 -3.93
CA ALA A 106 9.57 19.33 -3.35
C ALA A 106 9.41 20.51 -4.33
N GLY A 107 9.65 20.29 -5.63
CA GLY A 107 9.50 21.32 -6.67
C GLY A 107 8.08 21.47 -7.24
N GLY A 108 7.11 20.67 -6.78
CA GLY A 108 5.76 20.68 -7.32
C GLY A 108 4.95 21.92 -6.92
N ASP A 109 4.30 22.59 -7.88
CA ASP A 109 3.41 23.72 -7.58
C ASP A 109 2.09 23.24 -6.97
N LEU A 110 1.92 23.49 -5.66
CA LEU A 110 0.71 23.11 -4.93
C LEU A 110 -0.53 23.93 -5.30
N ARG A 111 -0.37 25.05 -6.00
CA ARG A 111 -1.51 25.80 -6.57
C ARG A 111 -2.01 25.15 -7.85
N GLY A 112 -1.17 24.32 -8.48
CA GLY A 112 -1.52 23.50 -9.63
C GLY A 112 -2.54 22.43 -9.31
N ARG A 113 -3.14 21.86 -10.36
CA ARG A 113 -4.14 20.78 -10.31
C ARG A 113 -3.48 19.45 -10.68
N PRO A 114 -4.07 18.29 -10.35
CA PRO A 114 -3.44 16.99 -10.56
C PRO A 114 -2.84 16.79 -11.97
N TRP A 115 -3.58 17.15 -13.02
CA TRP A 115 -3.14 17.01 -14.42
C TRP A 115 -1.88 17.81 -14.80
N SER A 116 -1.46 18.77 -13.97
CA SER A 116 -0.20 19.49 -14.17
C SER A 116 1.03 18.73 -13.66
N TRP A 117 0.82 17.63 -12.93
CA TRP A 117 1.86 16.78 -12.38
C TRP A 117 1.91 15.45 -13.14
N SER A 118 3.09 14.83 -13.25
CA SER A 118 3.19 13.47 -13.80
C SER A 118 2.49 12.47 -12.88
N ARG A 119 2.05 11.32 -13.43
CA ARG A 119 1.40 10.28 -12.61
C ARG A 119 2.27 9.81 -11.45
N GLY A 120 3.58 9.71 -11.65
CA GLY A 120 4.54 9.40 -10.58
C GLY A 120 4.57 10.44 -9.47
N MET A 121 4.55 11.74 -9.82
CA MET A 121 4.48 12.81 -8.83
C MET A 121 3.13 12.81 -8.09
N GLN A 122 2.03 12.53 -8.79
CA GLN A 122 0.71 12.41 -8.18
C GLN A 122 0.66 11.23 -7.19
N GLN A 123 1.18 10.06 -7.57
CA GLN A 123 1.23 8.89 -6.68
C GLN A 123 2.07 9.18 -5.43
N ARG A 124 3.27 9.75 -5.61
CA ARG A 124 4.13 10.18 -4.50
C ARG A 124 3.45 11.20 -3.60
N PHE A 125 2.64 12.09 -4.16
CA PHE A 125 1.87 13.05 -3.38
C PHE A 125 0.77 12.37 -2.55
N VAL A 126 0.06 11.38 -3.12
CA VAL A 126 -0.93 10.58 -2.37
C VAL A 126 -0.26 9.81 -1.23
N ILE A 127 0.91 9.21 -1.49
CA ILE A 127 1.72 8.56 -0.44
C ILE A 127 2.14 9.57 0.62
N ALA A 128 2.56 10.79 0.24
CA ALA A 128 2.92 11.85 1.17
C ALA A 128 1.76 12.20 2.13
N MET A 129 0.55 12.35 1.58
CA MET A 129 -0.65 12.62 2.37
C MET A 129 -0.99 11.45 3.31
N ALA A 130 -0.83 10.21 2.86
CA ALA A 130 -1.04 9.03 3.71
C ALA A 130 -0.06 8.96 4.90
N LEU A 131 1.13 9.52 4.74
CA LEU A 131 2.18 9.53 5.78
C LEU A 131 2.10 10.71 6.76
N LEU A 132 1.23 11.69 6.50
CA LEU A 132 1.07 12.91 7.33
C LEU A 132 0.88 12.62 8.81
N GLY A 133 0.03 11.64 9.12
CA GLY A 133 -0.35 11.26 10.47
C GLY A 133 0.54 10.19 11.11
N THR A 134 1.68 9.84 10.48
CA THR A 134 2.58 8.78 10.94
C THR A 134 1.82 7.49 11.28
N PRO A 135 1.13 6.86 10.31
CA PRO A 135 0.24 5.75 10.58
C PRO A 135 0.98 4.55 11.20
N ASP A 136 0.28 3.77 12.02
CA ASP A 136 0.73 2.45 12.48
C ASP A 136 0.85 1.49 11.29
N LEU A 137 -0.08 1.56 10.33
CA LEU A 137 -0.12 0.75 9.12
C LEU A 137 -0.42 1.60 7.88
N LEU A 138 0.45 1.51 6.88
CA LEU A 138 0.21 1.98 5.53
C LEU A 138 -0.24 0.79 4.66
N VAL A 139 -1.46 0.84 4.13
CA VAL A 139 -1.97 -0.15 3.17
C VAL A 139 -1.90 0.46 1.77
N MET A 140 -1.21 -0.20 0.85
CA MET A 140 -1.09 0.25 -0.52
C MET A 140 -1.65 -0.82 -1.47
N ASP A 141 -2.68 -0.47 -2.23
CA ASP A 141 -3.32 -1.38 -3.20
C ASP A 141 -2.84 -1.11 -4.61
N GLU A 142 -2.07 -2.04 -5.18
CA GLU A 142 -1.42 -1.93 -6.49
C GLU A 142 -0.79 -0.54 -6.77
N PRO A 143 0.01 0.02 -5.84
CA PRO A 143 0.38 1.45 -5.85
C PRO A 143 1.23 1.89 -7.05
N THR A 144 1.73 0.94 -7.83
CA THR A 144 2.65 1.18 -8.94
C THR A 144 2.15 0.65 -10.28
N SER A 145 0.95 0.06 -10.35
CA SER A 145 0.45 -0.57 -11.59
C SER A 145 0.22 0.45 -12.72
N ALA A 146 0.00 1.71 -12.36
CA ALA A 146 -0.26 2.82 -13.25
C ALA A 146 1.00 3.58 -13.71
N LEU A 147 2.19 3.16 -13.24
CA LEU A 147 3.47 3.85 -13.44
C LEU A 147 4.39 3.03 -14.34
N ASP A 148 5.32 3.70 -15.03
CA ASP A 148 6.40 2.97 -15.71
C ASP A 148 7.33 2.29 -14.68
N PRO A 149 8.00 1.17 -15.04
CA PRO A 149 8.80 0.39 -14.10
C PRO A 149 9.89 1.18 -13.37
N VAL A 150 10.52 2.17 -14.03
CA VAL A 150 11.60 2.97 -13.44
C VAL A 150 11.04 3.94 -12.40
N VAL A 151 9.95 4.64 -12.72
CA VAL A 151 9.28 5.55 -11.77
C VAL A 151 8.66 4.78 -10.61
N SER A 152 8.13 3.58 -10.86
CA SER A 152 7.67 2.63 -9.83
C SER A 152 8.79 2.31 -8.84
N ALA A 153 9.92 1.80 -9.34
CA ALA A 153 11.06 1.44 -8.52
C ALA A 153 11.56 2.62 -7.69
N GLY A 154 11.77 3.79 -8.33
CA GLY A 154 12.22 4.99 -7.63
C GLY A 154 11.21 5.52 -6.60
N THR A 155 9.90 5.37 -6.82
CA THR A 155 8.88 5.73 -5.83
C THR A 155 8.96 4.85 -4.60
N MET A 156 9.13 3.55 -4.81
CA MET A 156 9.25 2.60 -3.71
C MET A 156 10.59 2.73 -2.96
N ASP A 157 11.69 3.09 -3.64
CA ASP A 157 12.98 3.37 -2.99
C ASP A 157 12.91 4.59 -2.05
N LEU A 158 12.22 5.64 -2.48
CA LEU A 158 11.97 6.81 -1.65
C LEU A 158 11.11 6.45 -0.43
N LEU A 159 10.09 5.61 -0.63
CA LEU A 159 9.25 5.14 0.47
C LEU A 159 10.03 4.26 1.46
N ASP A 160 10.84 3.32 0.99
CA ASP A 160 11.65 2.46 1.85
C ASP A 160 12.66 3.28 2.66
N THR A 161 13.31 4.26 2.02
CA THR A 161 14.20 5.21 2.69
C THR A 161 13.46 6.00 3.77
N TYR A 162 12.25 6.49 3.46
CA TYR A 162 11.43 7.20 4.43
C TYR A 162 11.04 6.30 5.61
N LEU A 163 10.70 5.03 5.36
CA LEU A 163 10.18 4.15 6.40
C LEU A 163 11.27 3.36 7.17
N ALA A 164 12.54 3.42 6.77
CA ALA A 164 13.63 2.61 7.31
C ALA A 164 13.76 2.69 8.84
N ASP A 165 13.69 3.90 9.40
CA ASP A 165 13.83 4.15 10.85
C ASP A 165 12.49 4.38 11.56
N ARG A 166 11.37 4.04 10.91
CA ARG A 166 10.01 4.31 11.40
C ARG A 166 9.28 3.02 11.74
N GLN A 167 8.37 3.11 12.70
CA GLN A 167 7.55 1.98 13.16
C GLN A 167 6.27 1.78 12.33
N THR A 168 6.06 2.57 11.27
CA THR A 168 4.97 2.39 10.32
C THR A 168 5.16 1.08 9.56
N ALA A 169 4.26 0.13 9.79
CA ALA A 169 4.18 -1.10 9.02
C ALA A 169 3.64 -0.81 7.62
N LEU A 170 3.98 -1.67 6.66
CA LEU A 170 3.53 -1.57 5.28
C LEU A 170 2.85 -2.88 4.88
N LEU A 171 1.59 -2.82 4.44
CA LEU A 171 0.92 -3.86 3.68
C LEU A 171 0.89 -3.47 2.22
N LEU A 172 1.68 -4.16 1.39
CA LEU A 172 1.72 -3.99 -0.05
C LEU A 172 0.84 -5.05 -0.72
N ILE A 173 -0.30 -4.64 -1.24
CA ILE A 173 -1.17 -5.49 -2.05
C ILE A 173 -0.73 -5.33 -3.50
N THR A 174 -0.31 -6.43 -4.15
CA THR A 174 0.18 -6.37 -5.53
C THR A 174 0.10 -7.74 -6.20
N HIS A 175 0.18 -7.75 -7.53
CA HIS A 175 0.44 -8.95 -8.32
C HIS A 175 1.90 -9.04 -8.78
N ASP A 176 2.72 -8.03 -8.52
CA ASP A 176 4.13 -7.99 -8.89
C ASP A 176 5.00 -8.70 -7.84
N LEU A 177 5.38 -9.95 -8.15
CA LEU A 177 6.28 -10.73 -7.30
C LEU A 177 7.70 -10.19 -7.25
N GLY A 178 8.17 -9.45 -8.27
CA GLY A 178 9.48 -8.84 -8.27
C GLY A 178 9.59 -7.71 -7.24
N LEU A 179 8.53 -6.91 -7.14
CA LEU A 179 8.42 -5.87 -6.11
C LEU A 179 8.39 -6.49 -4.70
N VAL A 180 7.57 -7.53 -4.51
CA VAL A 180 7.47 -8.25 -3.23
C VAL A 180 8.79 -8.89 -2.84
N ALA A 181 9.45 -9.61 -3.76
CA ALA A 181 10.71 -10.30 -3.51
C ALA A 181 11.82 -9.38 -2.98
N ARG A 182 11.80 -8.10 -3.35
CA ARG A 182 12.84 -7.13 -2.96
C ARG A 182 12.50 -6.33 -1.71
N ARG A 183 11.23 -6.12 -1.38
CA ARG A 183 10.81 -5.11 -0.38
C ARG A 183 10.02 -5.66 0.79
N VAL A 184 9.58 -6.90 0.70
CA VAL A 184 8.67 -7.51 1.68
C VAL A 184 9.35 -8.70 2.34
N SER A 185 9.29 -8.77 3.67
CA SER A 185 9.86 -9.88 4.44
C SER A 185 8.89 -11.05 4.66
N ARG A 186 7.59 -10.74 4.75
CA ARG A 186 6.50 -11.72 4.96
C ARG A 186 5.47 -11.61 3.85
N LEU A 187 5.11 -12.72 3.24
CA LEU A 187 4.19 -12.77 2.12
C LEU A 187 2.96 -13.60 2.48
N MET A 188 1.79 -13.04 2.20
CA MET A 188 0.50 -13.71 2.28
C MET A 188 -0.01 -13.97 0.86
N VAL A 189 -0.44 -15.20 0.59
CA VAL A 189 -1.04 -15.61 -0.69
C VAL A 189 -2.54 -15.76 -0.49
N MET A 190 -3.31 -15.02 -1.28
CA MET A 190 -4.76 -15.04 -1.26
C MET A 190 -5.33 -15.74 -2.48
N ASP A 191 -6.23 -16.68 -2.22
CA ASP A 191 -6.99 -17.43 -3.21
C ASP A 191 -8.44 -17.57 -2.78
N GLU A 192 -9.37 -17.30 -3.69
CA GLU A 192 -10.83 -17.33 -3.45
C GLU A 192 -11.29 -16.75 -2.09
N GLY A 193 -10.78 -15.57 -1.72
CA GLY A 193 -11.16 -14.90 -0.48
C GLY A 193 -10.57 -15.50 0.80
N ARG A 194 -9.52 -16.32 0.69
CA ARG A 194 -8.81 -16.92 1.83
C ARG A 194 -7.32 -16.64 1.72
N ILE A 195 -6.68 -16.37 2.86
CA ILE A 195 -5.22 -16.48 2.94
C ILE A 195 -4.90 -17.97 3.01
N VAL A 196 -4.32 -18.50 1.93
CA VAL A 196 -4.00 -19.93 1.79
C VAL A 196 -2.56 -20.24 2.21
N GLU A 197 -1.68 -19.25 2.19
CA GLU A 197 -0.28 -19.38 2.61
C GLU A 197 0.19 -18.06 3.23
N ASP A 198 0.92 -18.14 4.33
CA ASP A 198 1.48 -17.00 5.05
C ASP A 198 2.82 -17.41 5.67
N ALA A 199 3.90 -16.91 5.09
CA ALA A 199 5.26 -17.26 5.50
C ALA A 199 6.25 -16.17 5.09
N SER A 200 7.55 -16.40 5.33
CA SER A 200 8.57 -15.49 4.79
C SER A 200 8.49 -15.46 3.25
N THR A 201 8.78 -14.30 2.68
CA THR A 201 8.83 -14.13 1.22
C THR A 201 9.80 -15.13 0.58
N GLU A 202 10.96 -15.36 1.20
CA GLU A 202 11.92 -16.37 0.76
C GLU A 202 11.32 -17.78 0.71
N ARG A 203 10.56 -18.19 1.75
CA ARG A 203 9.92 -19.51 1.82
C ARG A 203 8.92 -19.70 0.67
N ILE A 204 8.02 -18.74 0.48
CA ILE A 204 6.97 -18.83 -0.56
C ILE A 204 7.57 -18.82 -1.96
N LEU A 205 8.61 -18.03 -2.22
CA LEU A 205 9.21 -17.94 -3.56
C LEU A 205 10.10 -19.15 -3.90
N SER A 206 10.75 -19.74 -2.90
CA SER A 206 11.65 -20.89 -3.10
C SER A 206 10.92 -22.24 -3.06
N ALA A 207 9.96 -22.40 -2.16
CA ALA A 207 9.27 -23.67 -1.90
C ALA A 207 7.78 -23.43 -1.55
N PRO A 208 6.97 -22.93 -2.50
CA PRO A 208 5.55 -22.69 -2.28
C PRO A 208 4.78 -23.99 -1.99
N GLU A 209 3.96 -23.98 -0.95
CA GLU A 209 3.25 -25.17 -0.49
C GLU A 209 1.89 -25.34 -1.19
N THR A 210 1.19 -24.23 -1.41
CA THR A 210 -0.15 -24.21 -2.00
C THR A 210 -0.12 -24.20 -3.53
N GLN A 211 -1.22 -24.67 -4.14
CA GLN A 211 -1.36 -24.62 -5.60
C GLN A 211 -1.41 -23.19 -6.14
N ALA A 212 -2.05 -22.27 -5.41
CA ALA A 212 -2.09 -20.85 -5.75
C ALA A 212 -0.68 -20.25 -5.74
N ALA A 213 0.10 -20.46 -4.67
CA ALA A 213 1.47 -19.96 -4.57
C ALA A 213 2.39 -20.56 -5.64
N ARG A 214 2.28 -21.87 -5.91
CA ARG A 214 2.99 -22.53 -7.01
C ARG A 214 2.69 -21.89 -8.35
N SER A 215 1.42 -21.58 -8.62
CA SER A 215 1.00 -21.00 -9.90
C SER A 215 1.52 -19.56 -10.09
N LEU A 216 1.50 -18.76 -9.01
CA LEU A 216 2.12 -17.43 -8.99
C LEU A 216 3.63 -17.50 -9.24
N CYS A 217 4.32 -18.41 -8.55
CA CYS A 217 5.78 -18.55 -8.63
C CYS A 217 6.26 -19.23 -9.92
N ALA A 218 5.41 -19.97 -10.64
CA ALA A 218 5.77 -20.68 -11.87
C ALA A 218 6.30 -19.74 -12.96
N HIS A 219 5.81 -18.50 -13.00
CA HIS A 219 6.27 -17.47 -13.92
C HIS A 219 7.46 -16.69 -13.31
N ARG A 220 8.61 -17.36 -13.15
CA ARG A 220 9.86 -16.83 -12.53
C ARG A 220 10.56 -15.71 -13.32
N ASN A 221 9.83 -14.93 -14.12
CA ASN A 221 10.42 -13.84 -14.89
C ASN A 221 10.90 -12.68 -13.99
N TRP A 222 10.46 -12.63 -12.73
CA TRP A 222 10.79 -11.60 -11.74
C TRP A 222 12.21 -11.69 -11.15
N LEU A 223 12.92 -12.82 -11.30
CA LEU A 223 14.34 -12.96 -10.95
C LEU A 223 15.28 -12.37 -12.01
N GLN A 224 14.80 -12.19 -13.24
CA GLN A 224 15.61 -11.84 -14.41
C GLN A 224 15.43 -10.39 -14.87
N LEU A 225 14.53 -9.62 -14.27
CA LEU A 225 14.33 -8.23 -14.67
C LEU A 225 15.46 -7.34 -14.11
N PRO A 226 16.31 -6.75 -14.97
CA PRO A 226 17.18 -5.67 -14.55
C PRO A 226 16.30 -4.47 -14.19
N CYS A 227 16.66 -3.81 -13.09
CA CYS A 227 16.15 -2.51 -12.72
C CYS A 227 16.46 -1.48 -13.81
#